data_AF-R5P8J9-F1
#
_entry.id   AF-R5P8J9-F1
#
_cell.length_a   1.000
_cell.length_b   1.000
_cell.length_c   1.000
_cell.angle_alpha   90.00
_cell.angle_beta   90.00
_cell.angle_gamma   90.00
#
_symmetry.space_group_name_H-M   'P 1'
#
loop_
_entity.id
_entity.type
_entity.pdbx_description
1 polymer ?
#
loop_
_entity_poly.entity_id
_entity_poly.type
_entity_poly.pdbx_seq_one_letter_code
_entity_poly.pdbx_strand_id
1 'polypeptide(L)'
;MKKDNKGFSLIELIIVIAIMAVLVAVIAPNLSKYLSSSKQKTDISNIDTIRGVIEQSCALTNTEVSEPQSLGTWVELKENSVYYDSDAADVDGYTAFSRSVAEALGEVPKSKVTGKDFWVKIEQDSTTGIYTVTVKSKS
;
A
#
# COMPACT_ATOMS: atom_id res chain seq x y z
N MET A 1 -4.97 -50.39 39.30
CA MET A 1 -4.55 -48.97 39.19
C MET A 1 -5.81 -48.14 38.93
N LYS A 2 -6.30 -47.36 39.90
CA LYS A 2 -7.46 -46.48 39.70
C LYS A 2 -6.97 -45.16 39.10
N LYS A 3 -7.48 -44.79 37.92
CA LYS A 3 -7.24 -43.49 37.28
C LYS A 3 -8.20 -42.48 37.89
N ASP A 4 -7.66 -41.53 38.66
CA ASP A 4 -8.38 -40.32 39.07
C ASP A 4 -8.53 -39.39 37.87
N ASN A 5 -9.60 -39.58 37.11
CA ASN A 5 -10.05 -38.58 36.15
C ASN A 5 -10.75 -37.46 36.92
N LYS A 6 -9.98 -36.56 37.54
CA LYS A 6 -10.48 -35.24 37.94
C LYS A 6 -10.71 -34.43 36.68
N GLY A 7 -11.83 -34.70 36.01
CA GLY A 7 -12.33 -33.84 34.95
C GLY A 7 -12.60 -32.46 35.52
N PHE A 8 -12.21 -31.43 34.77
CA PHE A 8 -12.51 -30.03 35.05
C PHE A 8 -13.98 -29.90 35.46
N SER A 9 -14.23 -29.16 36.55
CA SER A 9 -15.60 -28.98 37.01
C SER A 9 -16.38 -28.15 35.99
N LEU A 10 -17.63 -28.51 35.70
CA LEU A 10 -18.49 -27.76 34.78
C LEU A 10 -18.58 -26.28 35.16
N ILE A 11 -18.57 -25.98 36.46
CA ILE A 11 -18.59 -24.62 36.97
C ILE A 11 -17.30 -23.84 36.65
N GLU A 12 -16.14 -24.50 36.70
CA GLU A 12 -14.86 -23.86 36.36
C GLU A 12 -14.86 -23.42 34.90
N LEU A 13 -15.45 -24.21 34.00
CA LEU A 13 -15.55 -23.86 32.58
C LEU A 13 -16.54 -22.70 32.34
N ILE A 14 -17.69 -22.70 33.02
CA ILE A 14 -18.73 -21.65 32.87
C ILE A 14 -18.20 -20.28 33.32
N ILE A 15 -17.45 -20.23 34.43
CA ILE A 15 -16.87 -18.97 34.92
C ILE A 15 -15.83 -18.43 33.93
N VAL A 16 -15.05 -19.30 33.29
CA VAL A 16 -14.04 -18.89 32.30
C VAL A 16 -14.68 -18.24 31.08
N ILE A 17 -15.70 -18.87 30.49
CA ILE A 17 -16.39 -18.29 29.32
C ILE A 17 -17.11 -16.99 29.69
N ALA A 18 -17.61 -16.87 30.92
CA ALA A 18 -18.25 -15.64 31.40
C ALA A 18 -17.26 -14.47 31.47
N ILE A 19 -16.05 -14.69 32.00
CA ILE A 19 -15.01 -13.65 32.06
C ILE A 19 -14.49 -13.32 30.65
N MET A 20 -14.26 -14.34 29.79
CA MET A 20 -13.85 -14.09 28.40
C MET A 20 -14.89 -13.27 27.62
N ALA A 21 -16.18 -13.51 27.84
CA ALA A 21 -17.25 -12.75 27.20
C ALA A 21 -17.21 -11.26 27.59
N VAL A 22 -17.01 -10.95 28.88
CA VAL A 22 -16.88 -9.56 29.36
C VAL A 22 -15.64 -8.88 28.76
N LEU A 23 -14.50 -9.56 28.70
CA LEU A 23 -13.27 -9.01 28.11
C LEU A 23 -13.44 -8.69 26.63
N VAL A 24 -14.03 -9.61 25.85
CA VAL A 24 -14.27 -9.40 24.41
C VAL A 24 -15.23 -8.23 24.18
N ALA A 25 -16.28 -8.10 25.00
CA ALA A 25 -17.25 -7.02 24.89
C ALA A 25 -16.62 -5.63 25.03
N VAL A 26 -15.63 -5.47 25.91
CA VAL A 26 -14.92 -4.19 26.12
C VAL A 26 -13.84 -3.94 25.06
N ILE A 27 -13.17 -4.99 24.58
CA ILE A 27 -12.05 -4.87 23.64
C ILE A 27 -12.53 -4.61 22.19
N ALA A 28 -13.65 -5.20 21.77
CA ALA A 28 -14.14 -5.13 20.40
C ALA A 28 -14.17 -3.70 19.77
N PRO A 29 -14.73 -2.65 20.41
CA PRO A 29 -14.75 -1.30 19.83
C PRO A 29 -13.36 -0.68 19.72
N ASN A 30 -12.51 -0.89 20.73
CA ASN A 30 -11.13 -0.39 20.72
C ASN A 30 -10.33 -1.06 19.60
N LEU A 31 -10.42 -2.38 19.48
CA LEU A 31 -9.73 -3.15 18.45
C LEU A 31 -10.10 -2.67 17.04
N SER A 32 -11.39 -2.41 16.78
CA SER A 32 -11.84 -1.89 15.48
C SER A 32 -11.16 -0.55 15.11
N LYS A 33 -11.05 0.38 16.07
CA LYS A 33 -10.37 1.67 15.88
C LYS A 33 -8.86 1.54 15.70
N TYR A 34 -8.22 0.64 16.46
CA TYR A 34 -6.79 0.39 16.32
C TYR A 34 -6.47 -0.26 14.97
N LEU A 35 -7.30 -1.19 14.50
CA LEU A 35 -7.14 -1.82 13.19
C LEU A 35 -7.28 -0.82 12.05
N SER A 36 -8.30 0.06 12.08
CA SER A 36 -8.47 1.08 11.04
C SER A 36 -7.30 2.07 11.02
N SER A 37 -6.84 2.50 12.20
CA SER A 37 -5.69 3.41 12.34
C SER A 37 -4.38 2.73 11.89
N SER A 38 -4.19 1.45 12.19
CA SER A 38 -3.04 0.68 11.73
C SER A 38 -3.02 0.55 10.21
N LYS A 39 -4.17 0.27 9.59
CA LYS A 39 -4.31 0.21 8.12
C LYS A 39 -3.98 1.55 7.47
N GLN A 40 -4.47 2.66 8.03
CA GLN A 40 -4.16 4.01 7.53
C GLN A 40 -2.67 4.33 7.62
N LYS A 41 -2.01 3.98 8.74
CA LYS A 41 -0.57 4.17 8.90
C LYS A 41 0.24 3.37 7.89
N THR A 42 -0.14 2.12 7.64
CA THR A 42 0.48 1.29 6.60
C THR A 42 0.29 1.91 5.22
N ASP A 43 -0.89 2.46 4.92
CA ASP A 43 -1.14 3.11 3.63
C ASP A 43 -0.31 4.38 3.44
N ILE A 44 -0.13 5.20 4.49
CA ILE A 44 0.75 6.37 4.45
C ILE A 44 2.19 5.92 4.18
N SER A 45 2.68 4.89 4.88
CA SER A 45 4.02 4.35 4.65
C SER A 45 4.22 3.82 3.22
N ASN A 46 3.20 3.15 2.67
CA ASN A 46 3.23 2.67 1.29
C ASN A 46 3.22 3.84 0.29
N ILE A 47 2.40 4.87 0.53
CA ILE A 47 2.36 6.10 -0.27
C ILE A 47 3.72 6.80 -0.29
N ASP A 48 4.37 6.93 0.87
CA ASP A 48 5.67 7.59 0.97
C ASP A 48 6.76 6.77 0.27
N THR A 49 6.70 5.44 0.36
CA THR A 49 7.62 4.54 -0.36
C THR A 49 7.44 4.68 -1.88
N ILE A 50 6.20 4.63 -2.37
CA ILE A 50 5.89 4.81 -3.80
C ILE A 50 6.35 6.18 -4.29
N ARG A 51 6.04 7.25 -3.53
CA ARG A 51 6.46 8.60 -3.88
C ARG A 51 7.98 8.68 -4.00
N GLY A 52 8.72 8.22 -3.00
CA GLY A 52 10.17 8.30 -2.98
C GLY A 52 10.83 7.55 -4.14
N VAL A 53 10.33 6.36 -4.48
CA VAL A 53 10.85 5.60 -5.64
C VAL A 53 10.60 6.35 -6.95
N ILE A 54 9.41 6.92 -7.12
CA ILE A 54 9.05 7.62 -8.35
C ILE A 54 9.84 8.92 -8.49
N GLU A 55 9.99 9.69 -7.40
CA GLU A 55 10.84 10.89 -7.37
C GLU A 55 12.29 10.57 -7.70
N GLN A 56 12.84 9.51 -7.10
CA GLN A 56 14.19 9.05 -7.41
C GLN A 56 14.32 8.63 -8.87
N SER A 57 13.33 7.93 -9.41
CA SER A 57 13.31 7.47 -10.79
C SER A 57 13.26 8.66 -11.76
N CYS A 58 12.43 9.68 -11.49
CA CYS A 58 12.37 10.93 -12.27
C CYS A 58 13.70 11.69 -12.27
N ALA A 59 14.49 11.60 -11.19
CA ALA A 59 15.80 12.25 -11.11
C ALA A 59 16.90 11.49 -11.87
N LEU A 60 16.82 10.16 -11.94
CA LEU A 60 17.82 9.31 -12.58
C LEU A 60 17.64 9.23 -14.10
N THR A 61 16.39 9.14 -14.56
CA THR A 61 16.08 9.18 -15.98
C THR A 61 16.03 10.65 -16.40
N ASN A 62 17.14 11.21 -16.87
CA ASN A 62 17.24 12.55 -17.48
C ASN A 62 16.45 12.65 -18.81
N THR A 63 15.47 11.77 -19.01
CA THR A 63 14.43 11.92 -19.99
C THR A 63 13.65 13.16 -19.58
N GLU A 64 13.76 14.22 -20.38
CA GLU A 64 12.65 15.16 -20.46
C GLU A 64 11.41 14.27 -20.58
N VAL A 65 10.47 14.38 -19.65
CA VAL A 65 9.23 13.61 -19.74
C VAL A 65 8.46 14.29 -20.88
N SER A 66 8.91 14.06 -22.11
CA SER A 66 8.47 14.69 -23.35
C SER A 66 7.12 14.10 -23.63
N GLU A 67 6.11 14.83 -23.15
CA GLU A 67 4.71 14.48 -23.12
C GLU A 67 4.48 12.98 -22.92
N PRO A 68 4.58 12.49 -21.67
CA PRO A 68 3.99 11.20 -21.40
C PRO A 68 2.50 11.39 -21.72
N GLN A 69 1.83 10.41 -22.28
CA GLN A 69 0.38 10.42 -22.19
C GLN A 69 0.04 10.19 -20.69
N SER A 70 -0.14 11.12 -19.75
CA SER A 70 -0.28 12.58 -19.64
C SER A 70 0.38 12.97 -18.31
N LEU A 71 1.30 13.94 -18.29
CA LEU A 71 1.62 14.63 -17.03
C LEU A 71 0.29 15.23 -16.52
N GLY A 72 0.06 15.16 -15.22
CA GLY A 72 -1.21 15.57 -14.62
C GLY A 72 -2.36 14.53 -14.71
N THR A 73 -2.13 13.34 -15.29
CA THR A 73 -3.13 12.24 -15.25
C THR A 73 -2.84 11.21 -14.17
N TRP A 74 -3.93 10.69 -13.60
CA TRP A 74 -3.88 9.56 -12.69
C TRP A 74 -3.68 8.26 -13.45
N VAL A 75 -2.60 7.55 -13.13
CA VAL A 75 -2.30 6.21 -13.64
C VAL A 75 -2.42 5.21 -12.50
N GLU A 76 -3.03 4.06 -12.79
CA GLU A 76 -3.12 2.96 -11.83
C GLU A 76 -1.77 2.24 -11.74
N LEU A 77 -1.24 2.14 -10.52
CA LEU A 77 -0.01 1.43 -10.23
C LEU A 77 -0.33 -0.07 -10.13
N LYS A 78 -0.07 -0.81 -11.20
CA LYS A 78 -0.06 -2.26 -11.19
C LYS A 78 1.35 -2.76 -11.40
N GLU A 79 1.53 -4.03 -11.07
CA GLU A 79 2.63 -4.81 -11.59
C GLU A 79 2.66 -4.63 -13.11
N ASN A 80 3.80 -4.18 -13.64
CA ASN A 80 4.00 -3.98 -15.07
C ASN A 80 3.10 -2.90 -15.74
N SER A 81 2.72 -1.79 -15.07
CA SER A 81 1.82 -0.79 -15.69
C SER A 81 2.15 0.69 -15.52
N VAL A 82 3.41 1.06 -15.30
CA VAL A 82 3.78 2.46 -15.03
C VAL A 82 4.25 3.16 -16.31
N TYR A 83 3.33 3.65 -17.14
CA TYR A 83 3.69 4.35 -18.39
C TYR A 83 3.71 5.87 -18.18
N TYR A 84 4.91 6.43 -18.02
CA TYR A 84 5.16 7.88 -18.01
C TYR A 84 6.29 8.27 -18.96
N ASP A 85 6.43 7.55 -20.07
CA ASP A 85 7.52 7.78 -21.02
C ASP A 85 6.99 7.61 -22.44
N SER A 86 7.45 8.46 -23.35
CA SER A 86 7.12 8.48 -24.77
C SER A 86 8.06 7.60 -25.60
N ASP A 87 9.11 7.05 -24.98
CA ASP A 87 9.96 6.05 -25.62
C ASP A 87 9.15 4.80 -26.00
N ALA A 88 9.46 4.27 -27.18
CA ALA A 88 8.94 2.98 -27.61
C ALA A 88 9.31 1.94 -26.54
N ALA A 89 8.31 1.15 -26.12
CA ALA A 89 8.52 0.06 -25.18
C ALA A 89 9.76 -0.75 -25.61
N ASP A 90 10.72 -0.89 -24.70
CA ASP A 90 11.93 -1.69 -24.92
C ASP A 90 11.53 -3.19 -25.02
N VAL A 91 12.50 -4.07 -25.24
CA VAL A 91 12.35 -5.52 -25.55
C VAL A 91 11.33 -6.28 -24.68
N ASP A 92 11.05 -5.82 -23.45
CA ASP A 92 10.14 -6.44 -22.48
C ASP A 92 8.79 -5.72 -22.29
N GLY A 93 8.46 -4.70 -23.07
CA GLY A 93 7.19 -3.95 -22.95
C GLY A 93 7.22 -2.78 -21.95
N TYR A 94 8.40 -2.48 -21.41
CA TYR A 94 8.65 -1.43 -20.42
C TYR A 94 9.48 -0.28 -21.00
N THR A 95 9.20 0.94 -20.55
CA THR A 95 10.09 2.09 -20.75
C THR A 95 11.17 2.14 -19.66
N ALA A 96 12.27 2.87 -19.87
CA ALA A 96 13.40 2.92 -18.93
C ALA A 96 12.97 3.39 -17.52
N PHE A 97 12.06 4.36 -17.47
CA PHE A 97 11.46 4.84 -16.22
C PHE A 97 10.57 3.77 -15.54
N SER A 98 9.70 3.11 -16.32
CA SER A 98 8.79 2.10 -15.76
C SER A 98 9.55 0.91 -15.15
N ARG A 99 10.70 0.56 -15.75
CA ARG A 99 11.61 -0.47 -15.26
C ARG A 99 12.31 -0.05 -13.97
N SER A 100 12.85 1.17 -13.90
CA SER A 100 13.53 1.64 -12.69
C SER A 100 12.58 1.71 -11.48
N VAL A 101 11.34 2.15 -11.71
CA VAL A 101 10.29 2.13 -10.68
C VAL A 101 9.94 0.71 -10.26
N ALA A 102 9.76 -0.21 -11.21
CA ALA A 102 9.44 -1.60 -10.92
C ALA A 102 10.55 -2.33 -10.16
N GLU A 103 11.82 -2.11 -10.54
CA GLU A 103 12.99 -2.67 -9.86
C GLU A 103 13.14 -2.14 -8.44
N ALA A 104 12.93 -0.84 -8.24
CA ALA A 104 13.07 -0.21 -6.93
C ALA A 104 11.90 -0.55 -5.97
N LEU A 105 10.68 -0.78 -6.49
CA LEU A 105 9.53 -1.21 -5.68
C LEU A 105 9.50 -2.72 -5.42
N GLY A 106 9.93 -3.54 -6.38
CA GLY A 106 9.84 -5.00 -6.32
C GLY A 106 8.40 -5.50 -6.43
N GLU A 107 7.61 -5.37 -5.36
CA GLU A 107 6.18 -5.70 -5.33
C GLU A 107 5.36 -4.42 -5.11
N VAL A 108 4.35 -4.20 -5.95
CA VAL A 108 3.46 -3.04 -5.80
C VAL A 108 2.54 -3.25 -4.59
N PRO A 109 2.66 -2.45 -3.51
CA PRO A 109 1.83 -2.64 -2.33
C PRO A 109 0.38 -2.26 -2.61
N LYS A 110 -0.56 -2.96 -1.96
CA LYS A 110 -1.99 -2.62 -1.99
C LYS A 110 -2.41 -1.86 -0.74
N SER A 111 -3.42 -0.99 -0.88
CA SER A 111 -4.03 -0.30 0.25
C SER A 111 -4.62 -1.31 1.24
N LYS A 112 -4.23 -1.21 2.51
CA LYS A 112 -4.79 -1.98 3.62
C LYS A 112 -6.14 -1.42 4.08
N VAL A 113 -6.45 -0.16 3.75
CA VAL A 113 -7.75 0.47 4.01
C VAL A 113 -8.80 0.04 2.99
N THR A 114 -8.54 0.20 1.68
CA THR A 114 -9.52 -0.07 0.62
C THR A 114 -9.38 -1.46 -0.01
N GLY A 115 -8.22 -2.11 0.14
CA GLY A 115 -7.90 -3.38 -0.53
C GLY A 115 -7.55 -3.23 -2.01
N LYS A 116 -7.48 -2.00 -2.52
CA LYS A 116 -7.28 -1.68 -3.93
C LYS A 116 -5.86 -1.17 -4.20
N ASP A 117 -5.55 -1.00 -5.47
CA ASP A 117 -4.27 -0.48 -5.95
C ASP A 117 -4.14 1.03 -5.67
N PHE A 118 -2.90 1.53 -5.72
CA PHE A 118 -2.62 2.97 -5.65
C PHE A 118 -2.68 3.59 -7.04
N TRP A 119 -3.07 4.85 -7.09
CA TRP A 119 -2.95 5.69 -8.28
C TRP A 119 -1.86 6.73 -8.05
N VAL A 120 -1.10 6.98 -9.10
CA VAL A 120 -0.01 7.96 -9.12
C VAL A 120 -0.38 9.06 -10.13
N LYS A 121 0.01 10.29 -9.83
CA LYS A 121 0.00 11.41 -10.76
C LYS A 121 1.33 12.13 -10.63
N ILE A 122 2.00 12.34 -11.75
CA ILE A 122 3.24 13.12 -11.83
C ILE A 122 2.90 14.43 -12.55
N GLU A 123 3.25 15.55 -11.94
CA GLU A 123 3.09 16.90 -12.51
C GLU A 123 4.46 17.55 -12.60
N GLN A 124 4.68 18.38 -13.61
CA GLN A 124 5.91 19.16 -13.73
C GLN A 124 5.56 20.64 -13.79
N ASP A 125 6.22 21.44 -12.97
CA ASP A 125 6.10 22.88 -13.05
C ASP A 125 6.87 23.42 -14.27
N SER A 126 6.16 24.05 -15.21
CA SER A 126 6.72 24.52 -16.48
C SER A 126 7.73 25.67 -16.33
N THR A 127 7.81 26.30 -15.16
CA THR A 127 8.71 27.45 -14.90
C THR A 127 9.99 26.99 -14.19
N THR A 128 9.86 26.04 -13.25
CA THR A 128 10.98 25.56 -12.41
C THR A 128 11.53 24.21 -12.85
N GLY A 129 10.80 23.46 -13.68
CA GLY A 129 11.15 22.11 -14.10
C GLY A 129 10.99 21.05 -13.00
N ILE A 130 10.50 21.44 -11.80
CA ILE A 130 10.37 20.56 -10.65
C ILE A 130 9.19 19.60 -10.86
N TYR A 131 9.43 18.30 -10.62
CA TYR A 131 8.39 17.28 -10.60
C TYR A 131 7.71 17.19 -9.23
N THR A 132 6.38 17.04 -9.24
CA THR A 132 5.54 16.76 -8.06
C THR A 132 4.87 15.42 -8.24
N VAL A 133 5.08 14.50 -7.28
CA VAL A 133 4.48 13.16 -7.29
C VAL A 133 3.36 13.07 -6.25
N THR A 134 2.14 12.85 -6.74
CA THR A 134 0.96 12.62 -5.91
C THR A 134 0.54 11.16 -5.99
N VAL A 135 0.38 10.51 -4.83
CA VAL A 135 -0.08 9.13 -4.73
C VAL A 135 -1.34 9.07 -3.86
N LYS A 136 -2.33 8.28 -4.26
CA LYS A 136 -3.54 8.01 -3.45
C LYS A 136 -4.02 6.58 -3.62
N SER A 137 -4.68 6.03 -2.61
CA SER A 137 -5.38 4.74 -2.77
C SER A 137 -6.60 4.91 -3.66
N LYS A 138 -6.89 3.94 -4.53
CA LYS A 138 -8.15 3.89 -5.28
C LYS A 138 -9.33 3.78 -4.30
N SER A 139 -10.31 4.68 -4.46
CA SER A 139 -11.59 4.66 -3.71
C SER A 139 -12.41 3.44 -4.07
#